data_AF-A0A9P0BDG7-F1
#
_entry.id   AF-A0A9P0BDG7-F1
#
_cell.length_a   1.000
_cell.length_b   1.000
_cell.length_c   1.000
_cell.angle_alpha   90.00
_cell.angle_beta   90.00
_cell.angle_gamma   90.00
#
_symmetry.space_group_name_H-M   'P 1'
#
loop_
_entity.id
_entity.type
_entity.pdbx_description
1 polymer ?
#
loop_
_entity_poly.entity_id
_entity_poly.type
_entity_poly.pdbx_seq_one_letter_code
_entity_poly.pdbx_strand_id
1 'polypeptide(L)'
;MLRVRLSEERQKKKQENDILKKEKLEQRKKQKTIEKKQKPSTRKRKYSSTTDDESWVESGSSIDDLSSEEDNDKEPEEERVNDYKEGEYILVKFPGSIKDYKYVCIIQKVFENSEVEVLGMNCCDENKTIFKPNDKDISFIKLNQILKKLPNPKIIIAGERLKYQFLTPIEVDG
;
A
#
# COMPACT_ATOMS: atom_id res chain seq x y z
N MET A 1 -34.00 36.35 -21.48
CA MET A 1 -32.74 35.59 -21.57
C MET A 1 -32.51 34.62 -20.41
N LEU A 2 -32.60 35.05 -19.13
CA LEU A 2 -32.24 34.23 -17.94
C LEU A 2 -32.78 32.78 -17.89
N ARG A 3 -34.02 32.51 -18.35
CA ARG A 3 -34.61 31.16 -18.28
C ARG A 3 -33.89 30.09 -19.11
N VAL A 4 -33.13 30.46 -20.16
CA VAL A 4 -32.51 29.49 -21.09
C VAL A 4 -31.31 28.78 -20.47
N ARG A 5 -30.44 29.51 -19.75
CA ARG A 5 -29.22 28.96 -19.13
C ARG A 5 -29.55 27.89 -18.08
N LEU A 6 -30.64 28.07 -17.33
CA LEU A 6 -31.12 27.12 -16.32
C LEU A 6 -31.63 25.80 -16.90
N SER A 7 -32.11 25.78 -18.16
CA SER A 7 -32.44 24.53 -18.86
C SER A 7 -31.19 23.77 -19.32
N GLU A 8 -30.20 24.48 -19.86
CA GLU A 8 -28.96 23.88 -20.38
C GLU A 8 -28.13 23.22 -19.26
N GLU A 9 -28.00 23.89 -18.11
CA GLU A 9 -27.24 23.36 -16.97
C GLU A 9 -27.91 22.10 -16.38
N ARG A 10 -29.25 22.07 -16.32
CA ARG A 10 -30.02 20.89 -15.91
C ARG A 10 -29.90 19.74 -16.91
N GLN A 11 -29.77 20.01 -18.21
CA GLN A 11 -29.53 18.99 -19.22
C GLN A 11 -28.11 18.39 -19.10
N LYS A 12 -27.08 19.22 -18.92
CA LYS A 12 -25.70 18.74 -18.70
C LYS A 12 -25.57 17.86 -17.46
N LYS A 13 -26.04 18.32 -16.30
CA LYS A 13 -26.01 17.55 -15.04
C LYS A 13 -26.80 16.24 -15.12
N LYS A 14 -27.81 16.13 -16.00
CA LYS A 14 -28.53 14.89 -16.28
C LYS A 14 -27.70 13.93 -17.16
N GLN A 15 -27.12 14.43 -18.25
CA GLN A 15 -26.25 13.63 -19.14
C GLN A 15 -25.05 13.03 -18.39
N GLU A 16 -24.39 13.83 -17.56
CA GLU A 16 -23.26 13.43 -16.72
C GLU A 16 -23.62 12.29 -15.74
N ASN A 17 -24.78 12.41 -15.07
CA ASN A 17 -25.30 11.36 -14.19
C ASN A 17 -25.65 10.06 -14.95
N ASP A 18 -26.16 10.17 -16.18
CA ASP A 18 -26.50 9.00 -16.99
C ASP A 18 -25.26 8.33 -17.62
N ILE A 19 -24.15 9.06 -17.76
CA ILE A 19 -22.82 8.51 -18.10
C ILE A 19 -22.25 7.72 -16.90
N LEU A 20 -22.15 8.34 -15.72
CA LEU A 20 -21.66 7.66 -14.49
C LEU A 20 -22.44 6.38 -14.18
N LYS A 21 -23.77 6.39 -14.37
CA LYS A 21 -24.61 5.20 -14.16
C LYS A 21 -24.33 4.09 -15.16
N LYS A 22 -24.02 4.39 -16.43
CA LYS A 22 -23.64 3.38 -17.43
C LYS A 22 -22.31 2.73 -17.10
N GLU A 23 -21.30 3.53 -16.79
CA GLU A 23 -19.96 3.06 -16.44
C GLU A 23 -19.98 2.16 -15.19
N LYS A 24 -20.64 2.62 -14.11
CA LYS A 24 -20.80 1.85 -12.87
C LYS A 24 -21.64 0.58 -13.04
N LEU A 25 -22.51 0.51 -14.06
CA LEU A 25 -23.23 -0.71 -14.43
C LEU A 25 -22.32 -1.69 -15.20
N GLU A 26 -21.44 -1.19 -16.06
CA GLU A 26 -20.53 -2.02 -16.86
C GLU A 26 -19.43 -2.66 -16.00
N GLN A 27 -18.85 -1.91 -15.05
CA GLN A 27 -17.90 -2.43 -14.06
C GLN A 27 -18.50 -3.63 -13.29
N ARG A 28 -19.76 -3.51 -12.83
CA ARG A 28 -20.47 -4.58 -12.11
C ARG A 28 -20.80 -5.80 -12.99
N LYS A 29 -20.93 -5.63 -14.31
CA LYS A 29 -21.08 -6.75 -15.27
C LYS A 29 -19.75 -7.49 -15.48
N LYS A 30 -18.64 -6.75 -15.60
CA LYS A 30 -17.29 -7.32 -15.74
C LYS A 30 -16.94 -8.20 -14.54
N GLN A 31 -17.19 -7.75 -13.31
CA GLN A 31 -17.00 -8.54 -12.08
C GLN A 31 -17.80 -9.86 -12.08
N LYS A 32 -19.12 -9.82 -12.36
CA LYS A 32 -20.00 -11.01 -12.36
C LYS A 32 -19.68 -12.08 -13.40
N THR A 33 -18.77 -11.80 -14.34
CA THR A 33 -18.38 -12.77 -15.38
C THR A 33 -17.23 -13.70 -14.91
N ILE A 34 -16.56 -13.36 -13.80
CA ILE A 34 -15.36 -14.06 -13.31
C ILE A 34 -15.71 -15.21 -12.36
N GLU A 35 -16.68 -15.03 -11.45
CA GLU A 35 -17.01 -16.01 -10.38
C GLU A 35 -17.48 -17.40 -10.89
N LYS A 36 -17.87 -17.54 -12.16
CA LYS A 36 -18.54 -18.76 -12.66
C LYS A 36 -17.59 -19.85 -13.18
N LYS A 37 -16.29 -19.78 -12.90
CA LYS A 37 -15.28 -20.79 -13.29
C LYS A 37 -14.28 -21.10 -12.16
N GLN A 38 -14.62 -22.06 -11.28
CA GLN A 38 -13.78 -23.24 -10.93
C GLN A 38 -14.23 -23.98 -9.64
N LYS A 39 -14.90 -25.11 -9.84
CA LYS A 39 -14.91 -26.36 -9.04
C LYS A 39 -15.03 -27.51 -10.09
N PRO A 40 -14.60 -28.78 -9.87
CA PRO A 40 -14.62 -29.49 -8.57
C PRO A 40 -13.53 -30.58 -8.28
N SER A 41 -13.59 -31.14 -7.06
CA SER A 41 -13.47 -32.58 -6.69
C SER A 41 -12.20 -33.44 -6.92
N THR A 42 -11.61 -33.93 -5.80
CA THR A 42 -11.52 -35.35 -5.34
C THR A 42 -11.16 -35.36 -3.83
N ARG A 43 -11.80 -36.08 -2.88
CA ARG A 43 -11.86 -37.54 -2.54
C ARG A 43 -10.46 -38.16 -2.24
N LYS A 44 -10.15 -38.79 -1.08
CA LYS A 44 -10.92 -39.10 0.17
C LYS A 44 -10.20 -38.66 1.49
N ARG A 45 -9.75 -39.39 2.54
CA ARG A 45 -9.59 -40.83 2.95
C ARG A 45 -10.22 -41.09 4.36
N LYS A 46 -9.47 -41.61 5.37
CA LYS A 46 -9.83 -42.14 6.73
C LYS A 46 -8.54 -42.67 7.43
N TYR A 47 -8.41 -42.88 8.76
CA TYR A 47 -9.14 -42.49 10.00
C TYR A 47 -8.35 -42.98 11.26
N SER A 48 -8.34 -42.25 12.39
CA SER A 48 -7.75 -42.57 13.74
C SER A 48 -8.21 -41.47 14.75
N SER A 49 -8.36 -41.54 16.10
CA SER A 49 -8.26 -42.53 17.22
C SER A 49 -6.89 -43.10 17.60
N THR A 50 -6.45 -43.19 18.87
CA THR A 50 -7.15 -43.15 20.20
C THR A 50 -6.58 -42.13 21.21
N THR A 51 -7.03 -42.24 22.47
CA THR A 51 -7.00 -41.34 23.64
C THR A 51 -5.68 -41.23 24.45
N ASP A 52 -5.70 -40.27 25.39
CA ASP A 52 -5.15 -40.27 26.77
C ASP A 52 -3.76 -39.68 27.12
N ASP A 53 -3.76 -39.19 28.37
CA ASP A 53 -2.70 -38.81 29.31
C ASP A 53 -2.10 -37.38 29.33
N GLU A 54 -1.65 -36.96 30.53
CA GLU A 54 -1.41 -35.57 30.92
C GLU A 54 0.08 -35.22 31.07
N SER A 55 0.43 -33.95 30.85
CA SER A 55 1.58 -33.34 31.55
C SER A 55 1.55 -31.82 31.50
N TRP A 56 1.22 -31.17 32.63
CA TRP A 56 1.63 -29.79 32.89
C TRP A 56 2.99 -29.81 33.58
N VAL A 57 4.02 -29.28 32.90
CA VAL A 57 5.35 -29.08 33.49
C VAL A 57 5.71 -27.60 33.49
N GLU A 58 5.58 -26.99 34.66
CA GLU A 58 6.12 -25.66 34.95
C GLU A 58 7.63 -25.77 35.22
N SER A 59 8.43 -24.92 34.60
CA SER A 59 9.84 -24.68 34.97
C SER A 59 10.32 -23.36 34.37
N GLY A 60 10.53 -22.36 35.23
CA GLY A 60 11.01 -21.03 34.82
C GLY A 60 12.52 -20.85 35.04
N SER A 61 13.21 -20.29 34.04
CA SER A 61 14.51 -19.60 34.13
C SER A 61 14.83 -18.99 32.76
N SER A 62 15.53 -17.86 32.64
CA SER A 62 15.87 -16.82 33.62
C SER A 62 15.95 -15.48 32.88
N ILE A 63 15.47 -14.40 33.50
CA ILE A 63 15.66 -13.04 32.98
C ILE A 63 17.05 -12.54 33.39
N ASP A 64 17.90 -12.23 32.40
CA ASP A 64 19.00 -11.25 32.48
C ASP A 64 19.78 -11.22 31.15
N ASP A 65 19.57 -10.18 30.34
CA ASP A 65 20.62 -9.35 29.68
C ASP A 65 19.95 -8.22 28.88
N LEU A 66 19.85 -7.02 29.47
CA LEU A 66 19.26 -5.84 28.83
C LEU A 66 20.37 -5.01 28.17
N SER A 67 20.82 -5.44 26.99
CA SER A 67 21.89 -4.76 26.25
C SER A 67 21.39 -3.53 25.48
N SER A 68 21.28 -2.42 26.21
CA SER A 68 21.26 -1.00 25.79
C SER A 68 20.47 -0.62 24.52
N GLU A 69 19.40 0.15 24.73
CA GLU A 69 18.72 0.91 23.68
C GLU A 69 19.63 2.01 23.12
N GLU A 70 19.97 1.97 21.82
CA GLU A 70 20.24 3.20 21.06
C GLU A 70 18.90 3.74 20.53
N ASP A 71 18.03 4.19 21.45
CA ASP A 71 16.80 4.85 21.05
C ASP A 71 17.16 6.21 20.42
N ASN A 72 17.07 6.26 19.10
CA ASN A 72 17.47 7.43 18.31
C ASN A 72 16.31 8.42 18.35
N ASP A 73 16.17 9.08 19.50
CA ASP A 73 15.06 9.90 19.96
C ASP A 73 14.93 11.18 19.12
N LYS A 74 14.54 10.98 17.86
CA LYS A 74 14.44 12.01 16.85
C LYS A 74 13.02 12.55 16.85
N GLU A 75 12.84 13.58 17.68
CA GLU A 75 11.61 14.34 17.86
C GLU A 75 10.86 14.53 16.52
N PRO A 76 9.61 14.05 16.39
CA PRO A 76 8.92 14.04 15.11
C PRO A 76 8.48 15.46 14.73
N GLU A 77 9.17 16.05 13.74
CA GLU A 77 8.73 17.29 13.12
C GLU A 77 7.28 17.14 12.59
N GLU A 78 6.37 18.04 13.00
CA GLU A 78 4.98 18.04 12.54
C GLU A 78 4.87 18.50 11.06
N GLU A 79 5.26 17.60 10.14
CA GLU A 79 5.15 17.82 8.69
C GLU A 79 3.70 18.10 8.27
N ARG A 80 3.50 19.10 7.42
CA ARG A 80 2.18 19.60 7.04
C ARG A 80 1.74 19.01 5.70
N VAL A 81 0.43 18.92 5.49
CA VAL A 81 -0.18 18.44 4.24
C VAL A 81 0.39 19.14 2.99
N ASN A 82 0.65 20.44 3.10
CA ASN A 82 1.19 21.28 2.01
C ASN A 82 2.64 20.97 1.61
N ASP A 83 3.38 20.24 2.45
CA ASP A 83 4.79 19.95 2.25
C ASP A 83 5.00 18.71 1.34
N TYR A 84 3.91 18.04 0.95
CA TYR A 84 3.87 16.80 0.18
C TYR A 84 3.14 16.98 -1.17
N LYS A 85 3.67 16.40 -2.26
CA LYS A 85 3.16 16.59 -3.63
C LYS A 85 3.16 15.32 -4.48
N GLU A 86 2.29 15.31 -5.48
CA GLU A 86 2.20 14.26 -6.50
C GLU A 86 3.54 14.12 -7.25
N GLY A 87 4.00 12.88 -7.43
CA GLY A 87 5.30 12.55 -8.03
C GLY A 87 6.50 12.57 -7.08
N GLU A 88 6.34 12.97 -5.81
CA GLU A 88 7.41 12.88 -4.81
C GLU A 88 7.62 11.44 -4.31
N TYR A 89 8.85 11.14 -3.88
CA TYR A 89 9.29 9.84 -3.39
C TYR A 89 9.42 9.87 -1.87
N ILE A 90 8.90 8.85 -1.20
CA ILE A 90 8.82 8.78 0.27
C ILE A 90 9.17 7.38 0.79
N LEU A 91 9.72 7.32 2.00
CA LEU A 91 9.84 6.08 2.77
C LEU A 91 8.68 6.01 3.76
N VAL A 92 7.92 4.93 3.74
CA VAL A 92 6.67 4.76 4.49
C VAL A 92 6.77 3.54 5.41
N LYS A 93 6.29 3.70 6.64
CA LYS A 93 6.17 2.66 7.67
C LYS A 93 4.74 2.11 7.69
N PHE A 94 4.58 0.89 7.21
CA PHE A 94 3.31 0.16 7.25
C PHE A 94 3.25 -0.71 8.51
N PRO A 95 2.21 -0.59 9.35
CA PRO A 95 2.08 -1.40 10.56
C PRO A 95 1.73 -2.86 10.23
N GLY A 96 2.40 -3.80 10.89
CA GLY A 96 2.21 -5.24 10.69
C GLY A 96 2.04 -6.01 12.00
N SER A 97 1.48 -7.22 11.94
CA SER A 97 1.06 -7.98 13.13
C SER A 97 2.19 -8.53 14.02
N ILE A 98 3.45 -8.41 13.60
CA ILE A 98 4.64 -8.96 14.30
C ILE A 98 5.76 -7.91 14.32
N LYS A 99 5.98 -7.26 13.18
CA LYS A 99 6.80 -6.06 13.03
C LYS A 99 6.15 -5.11 12.04
N ASP A 100 6.60 -3.87 12.05
CA ASP A 100 6.32 -2.89 11.01
C ASP A 100 7.24 -3.10 9.80
N TYR A 101 6.85 -2.58 8.63
CA TYR A 101 7.57 -2.75 7.37
C TYR A 101 7.84 -1.40 6.69
N LYS A 102 9.08 -1.15 6.29
CA LYS A 102 9.54 0.05 5.58
C LYS A 102 9.49 -0.17 4.06
N TYR A 103 8.72 0.63 3.32
CA TYR A 103 8.64 0.57 1.86
C TYR A 103 8.90 1.93 1.21
N VAL A 104 9.55 1.94 0.04
CA VAL A 104 9.60 3.12 -0.83
C VAL A 104 8.27 3.23 -1.57
N CYS A 105 7.70 4.42 -1.60
CA CYS A 105 6.49 4.72 -2.37
C CYS A 105 6.62 6.02 -3.18
N ILE A 106 5.81 6.14 -4.22
CA ILE A 106 5.59 7.39 -4.98
C ILE A 106 4.23 7.95 -4.57
N ILE A 107 4.14 9.25 -4.28
CA ILE A 107 2.86 9.92 -4.05
C ILE A 107 2.12 10.04 -5.38
N GLN A 108 0.94 9.41 -5.46
CA GLN A 108 0.04 9.52 -6.62
C GLN A 108 -0.95 10.67 -6.43
N LYS A 109 -1.41 10.90 -5.19
CA LYS A 109 -2.39 11.94 -4.87
C LYS A 109 -2.35 12.35 -3.40
N VAL A 110 -2.58 13.62 -3.11
CA VAL A 110 -2.80 14.15 -1.75
C VAL A 110 -4.27 14.58 -1.61
N PHE A 111 -4.91 14.28 -0.47
CA PHE A 111 -6.31 14.63 -0.20
C PHE A 111 -6.42 15.65 0.94
N GLU A 112 -7.51 16.44 0.91
CA GLU A 112 -7.82 17.50 1.89
C GLU A 112 -7.96 17.00 3.34
N ASN A 113 -8.22 15.70 3.53
CA ASN A 113 -8.36 15.04 4.84
C ASN A 113 -7.03 14.51 5.43
N SER A 114 -5.89 14.96 4.90
CA SER A 114 -4.53 14.51 5.31
C SER A 114 -4.23 13.03 5.03
N GLU A 115 -4.97 12.41 4.12
CA GLU A 115 -4.67 11.10 3.56
C GLU A 115 -3.93 11.25 2.22
N VAL A 116 -3.09 10.27 1.88
CA VAL A 116 -2.23 10.28 0.68
C VAL A 116 -2.38 8.94 -0.05
N GLU A 117 -2.67 8.98 -1.34
CA GLU A 117 -2.62 7.81 -2.23
C GLU A 117 -1.18 7.59 -2.68
N VAL A 118 -0.65 6.40 -2.46
CA VAL A 118 0.74 6.06 -2.73
C VAL A 118 0.87 4.77 -3.52
N LEU A 119 1.85 4.72 -4.42
CA LEU A 119 2.21 3.54 -5.19
C LEU A 119 3.45 2.87 -4.58
N GLY A 120 3.33 1.61 -4.19
CA GLY A 120 4.43 0.79 -3.68
C GLY A 120 5.52 0.54 -4.73
N MET A 121 6.78 0.49 -4.28
CA MET A 121 7.93 0.17 -5.13
C MET A 121 8.72 -1.02 -4.58
N ASN A 122 8.90 -2.04 -5.42
CA ASN A 122 9.66 -3.23 -5.07
C ASN A 122 11.16 -2.96 -5.24
N CYS A 123 11.94 -3.33 -4.23
CA CYS A 123 13.40 -3.37 -4.33
C CYS A 123 13.82 -4.38 -5.43
N CYS A 124 14.89 -4.07 -6.16
CA CYS A 124 15.38 -4.87 -7.29
C CYS A 124 16.88 -5.20 -7.22
N ASP A 125 17.58 -4.78 -6.15
CA ASP A 125 19.00 -5.01 -5.90
C ASP A 125 19.30 -5.23 -4.41
N GLU A 126 20.35 -5.99 -4.11
CA GLU A 126 20.79 -6.28 -2.74
C GLU A 126 21.28 -5.03 -2.00
N ASN A 127 21.79 -4.03 -2.74
CA ASN A 127 22.26 -2.75 -2.20
C ASN A 127 21.11 -1.79 -1.82
N LYS A 128 19.85 -2.15 -2.09
CA LYS A 128 18.66 -1.34 -1.84
C LYS A 128 18.72 0.06 -2.46
N THR A 129 19.23 0.17 -3.70
CA THR A 129 19.33 1.43 -4.45
C THR A 129 18.39 1.51 -5.65
N ILE A 130 17.94 0.37 -6.21
CA ILE A 130 17.19 0.27 -7.46
C ILE A 130 15.79 -0.28 -7.17
N PHE A 131 14.77 0.52 -7.50
CA PHE A 131 13.37 0.21 -7.25
C PHE A 131 12.55 0.15 -8.54
N LYS A 132 11.49 -0.65 -8.55
CA LYS A 132 10.50 -0.75 -9.64
C LYS A 132 9.10 -0.46 -9.08
N PRO A 133 8.29 0.42 -9.71
CA PRO A 133 6.90 0.63 -9.31
C PRO A 133 6.09 -0.66 -9.44
N ASN A 134 5.16 -0.89 -8.53
CA ASN A 134 4.28 -2.05 -8.53
C ASN A 134 2.84 -1.58 -8.78
N ASP A 135 2.43 -1.53 -10.05
CA ASP A 135 1.19 -0.89 -10.54
C ASP A 135 -0.13 -1.49 -9.99
N LYS A 136 -0.04 -2.50 -9.12
CA LYS A 136 -1.14 -3.17 -8.42
C LYS A 136 -1.18 -2.89 -6.92
N ASP A 137 -0.17 -2.21 -6.40
CA ASP A 137 0.11 -1.98 -4.99
C ASP A 137 -0.11 -0.49 -4.70
N ILE A 138 -1.38 -0.12 -4.65
CA ILE A 138 -1.85 1.23 -4.35
C ILE A 138 -2.42 1.19 -2.93
N SER A 139 -1.89 2.05 -2.06
CA SER A 139 -2.28 2.15 -0.66
C SER A 139 -2.70 3.59 -0.32
N PHE A 140 -3.53 3.72 0.71
CA PHE A 140 -3.90 5.01 1.29
C PHE A 140 -3.27 5.10 2.68
N ILE A 141 -2.45 6.13 2.90
CA ILE A 141 -1.67 6.32 4.12
C ILE A 141 -1.98 7.68 4.77
N LYS A 142 -1.57 7.84 6.02
CA LYS A 142 -1.59 9.12 6.73
C LYS A 142 -0.19 9.70 6.83
N LEU A 143 -0.06 11.02 6.99
CA LEU A 143 1.25 11.69 7.10
C LEU A 143 2.15 11.06 8.18
N ASN A 144 1.59 10.70 9.35
CA ASN A 144 2.30 10.03 10.45
C ASN A 144 2.89 8.64 10.12
N GLN A 145 2.60 8.08 8.94
CA GLN A 145 3.21 6.83 8.45
C GLN A 145 4.42 7.10 7.53
N ILE A 146 4.64 8.35 7.11
CA ILE A 146 5.80 8.74 6.31
C ILE A 146 6.99 8.95 7.27
N LEU A 147 8.11 8.29 7.00
CA LEU A 147 9.33 8.39 7.81
C LEU A 147 10.28 9.48 7.31
N LYS A 148 10.27 9.74 6.00
CA LYS A 148 11.04 10.81 5.33
C LYS A 148 10.68 10.90 3.85
N LYS A 149 10.88 12.09 3.29
CA LYS A 149 11.04 12.29 1.84
C LYS A 149 12.37 11.72 1.36
N LEU A 150 12.40 11.30 0.11
CA LEU A 150 13.57 10.73 -0.57
C LEU A 150 14.02 11.68 -1.69
N PRO A 151 15.32 11.74 -2.00
CA PRO A 151 15.81 12.54 -3.12
C PRO A 151 15.30 11.96 -4.46
N ASN A 152 15.11 12.83 -5.46
CA ASN A 152 14.67 12.41 -6.78
C ASN A 152 15.62 11.35 -7.38
N PRO A 153 15.14 10.13 -7.67
CA PRO A 153 15.96 9.06 -8.22
C PRO A 153 16.29 9.30 -9.70
N LYS A 154 17.40 8.73 -10.14
CA LYS A 154 17.75 8.61 -11.55
C LYS A 154 16.85 7.55 -12.21
N ILE A 155 16.03 7.96 -13.16
CA ILE A 155 15.20 7.04 -13.95
C ILE A 155 16.09 6.27 -14.93
N ILE A 156 15.93 4.95 -14.98
CA ILE A 156 16.63 4.03 -15.88
C ILE A 156 15.60 3.23 -16.66
N ILE A 157 15.71 3.25 -17.99
CA ILE A 157 14.88 2.45 -18.89
C ILE A 157 15.64 1.14 -19.17
N ALA A 158 15.09 0.01 -18.73
CA ALA A 158 15.68 -1.32 -18.90
C ALA A 158 14.76 -2.19 -19.78
N GLY A 159 14.94 -2.07 -21.10
CA GLY A 159 13.94 -2.55 -22.07
C GLY A 159 12.64 -1.77 -21.92
N GLU A 160 11.50 -2.45 -21.90
CA GLU A 160 10.17 -1.84 -21.71
C GLU A 160 9.88 -1.44 -20.25
N ARG A 161 10.83 -1.60 -19.31
CA ARG A 161 10.58 -1.43 -17.87
C ARG A 161 11.32 -0.23 -17.29
N LEU A 162 10.57 0.63 -16.62
CA LEU A 162 11.12 1.71 -15.79
C LEU A 162 11.70 1.14 -14.48
N LYS A 163 12.89 1.63 -14.13
CA LYS A 163 13.54 1.47 -12.82
C LYS A 163 13.96 2.84 -12.30
N TYR A 164 14.04 2.97 -10.99
CA TYR A 164 14.35 4.21 -10.29
C TYR A 164 15.55 3.95 -9.38
N GLN A 165 16.69 4.60 -9.62
CA GLN A 165 17.91 4.44 -8.84
C GLN A 165 18.14 5.64 -7.93
N PHE A 166 18.16 5.42 -6.62
CA PHE A 166 18.55 6.41 -5.64
C PHE A 166 20.08 6.40 -5.46
N LEU A 167 20.66 7.55 -5.10
CA LEU A 167 22.10 7.69 -4.90
C LEU A 167 22.60 6.97 -3.64
N THR A 168 21.74 6.90 -2.62
CA THR A 168 22.01 6.26 -1.32
C THR A 168 21.15 5.01 -1.16
N PRO A 169 21.66 3.93 -0.55
CA PRO A 169 20.83 2.82 -0.09
C PRO A 169 19.64 3.29 0.75
N ILE A 170 18.48 2.68 0.55
CA ILE A 170 17.28 2.95 1.33
C ILE A 170 16.98 1.75 2.21
N GLU A 171 16.81 2.00 3.51
CA GLU A 171 16.45 0.99 4.49
C GLU A 171 14.98 0.57 4.32
N VAL A 172 14.75 -0.44 3.47
CA VAL A 172 13.45 -1.09 3.26
C VAL A 172 13.42 -2.53 3.79
N ASP A 173 12.23 -3.01 4.11
CA ASP A 173 11.93 -4.41 4.35
C ASP A 173 11.53 -5.10 3.04
N GLY A 174 12.38 -6.01 2.55
CA GLY A 174 12.19 -6.76 1.30
C GLY A 174 13.31 -7.76 1.09
#